data_AF-A0A251X521-F1
#
_entry.id   AF-A0A251X521-F1
#
_cell.length_a   1.000
_cell.length_b   1.000
_cell.length_c   1.000
_cell.angle_alpha   90.00
_cell.angle_beta   90.00
_cell.angle_gamma   90.00
#
_symmetry.space_group_name_H-M   'P 1'
#
loop_
_entity.id
_entity.type
_entity.pdbx_description
1 polymer ?
#
loop_
_entity_poly.entity_id
_entity_poly.type
_entity_poly.pdbx_seq_one_letter_code
_entity_poly.pdbx_strand_id
1 'polypeptide(L)'
;MNTTQPLNHVLRKAVRGLFYAGVSTGLLLGMGLATVQADEPDTAKVCPVYGIQDNNLADSQLFKTIIDPATLQTTSYNVGPEYVDYDLEGLAIHPITGQLFVSSGDDAIDPDKIGMLYTIDKDDGRLQPIGKIIEGEVSAIVFSKDGSVLWGWVDGQGLITIDQSTGAHTMMWASDAVVEDIAMGVNADGDEIIYGVSGDNLYAYNLTKNTAALEYCDKLPSEAEAIEVLPDGSLLYALHKISDTRLYQFNMEAGSCQIMNTAAIPAGYYDMEGLAVPDTCKLCPPGAWQYTLDSFKDGVETTSAGNKVGGTSFEIHGVAFKQQGDMITVAIHANLPLNGGTWTKDGVANHIGWGDLILDFSGSRKGARVGSKAASDKIYAVRFATPNDSATAEKGLYRVSQLKNVTIPNAGFANLLAGSNHVFRSNGIPSLGGYPMTPEMRDSAGNLIRDSMNKVVYDTSHYFNSSWSGTNQTPTSLGAGTLLSDLVSPLEFNLQDLNFEGAADAFVEPSSHYNVSKDGQSAIISFSFKRDPGMTGNFFAYLFTECLNDGILMQGSFDDCPND
;
A
#
# COMPACT_ATOMS: atom_id res chain seq x y z
N MET A 1 -60.19 19.54 -57.40
CA MET A 1 -58.92 19.04 -57.98
C MET A 1 -58.14 18.49 -56.78
N ASN A 2 -58.02 17.18 -56.58
CA ASN A 2 -57.28 16.18 -57.37
C ASN A 2 -55.76 16.45 -57.29
N THR A 3 -54.89 15.50 -56.86
CA THR A 3 -55.12 14.05 -56.62
C THR A 3 -54.09 13.37 -55.68
N THR A 4 -54.57 12.36 -54.93
CA THR A 4 -53.90 11.09 -54.49
C THR A 4 -52.61 11.06 -53.62
N GLN A 5 -52.82 10.80 -52.31
CA GLN A 5 -52.48 9.57 -51.52
C GLN A 5 -51.90 8.30 -52.23
N PRO A 6 -51.50 7.21 -51.51
CA PRO A 6 -51.38 6.95 -50.04
C PRO A 6 -49.98 6.36 -49.66
N LEU A 7 -49.64 5.70 -48.52
CA LEU A 7 -50.30 4.95 -47.41
C LEU A 7 -49.34 5.05 -46.15
N ASN A 8 -49.46 4.48 -44.93
CA ASN A 8 -50.31 3.46 -44.29
C ASN A 8 -50.37 3.63 -42.74
N HIS A 9 -51.05 2.73 -42.03
CA HIS A 9 -51.03 2.52 -40.57
C HIS A 9 -50.28 1.22 -40.18
N VAL A 10 -49.79 0.94 -38.94
CA VAL A 10 -50.09 1.34 -37.54
C VAL A 10 -51.16 0.49 -36.82
N LEU A 11 -50.91 0.26 -35.51
CA LEU A 11 -51.80 -0.13 -34.39
C LEU A 11 -51.86 -1.60 -33.87
N ARG A 12 -52.33 -1.73 -32.62
CA ARG A 12 -52.20 -2.84 -31.66
C ARG A 12 -53.56 -3.44 -31.28
N LYS A 13 -53.61 -4.75 -30.94
CA LYS A 13 -54.38 -5.46 -29.86
C LYS A 13 -54.32 -6.98 -30.16
N ALA A 14 -54.16 -7.97 -29.27
CA ALA A 14 -54.35 -8.19 -27.82
C ALA A 14 -55.59 -9.07 -27.48
N VAL A 15 -55.41 -9.97 -26.47
CA VAL A 15 -56.40 -10.80 -25.73
C VAL A 15 -56.74 -12.22 -26.27
N ARG A 16 -56.21 -13.23 -25.53
CA ARG A 16 -56.74 -14.58 -25.11
C ARG A 16 -57.60 -15.46 -26.05
N GLY A 17 -57.32 -16.78 -26.06
CA GLY A 17 -58.40 -17.79 -26.23
C GLY A 17 -58.07 -19.26 -26.58
N LEU A 18 -57.67 -20.08 -25.60
CA LEU A 18 -57.92 -21.54 -25.44
C LEU A 18 -57.61 -22.60 -26.55
N PHE A 19 -56.98 -23.71 -26.10
CA PHE A 19 -56.99 -25.11 -26.59
C PHE A 19 -57.10 -25.46 -28.09
N TYR A 20 -56.12 -26.24 -28.58
CA TYR A 20 -56.29 -27.71 -28.73
C TYR A 20 -54.94 -28.43 -28.71
N ALA A 21 -54.93 -29.76 -28.52
CA ALA A 21 -53.71 -30.55 -28.36
C ALA A 21 -53.13 -31.07 -29.69
N GLY A 22 -51.80 -31.23 -29.76
CA GLY A 22 -51.09 -31.90 -30.85
C GLY A 22 -49.68 -32.30 -30.44
N VAL A 23 -49.38 -33.60 -30.49
CA VAL A 23 -48.06 -34.15 -30.08
C VAL A 23 -47.07 -34.03 -31.23
N SER A 24 -45.89 -33.48 -30.97
CA SER A 24 -44.73 -33.60 -31.86
C SER A 24 -43.44 -33.60 -31.05
N THR A 25 -42.59 -34.60 -31.24
CA THR A 25 -41.28 -34.74 -30.58
C THR A 25 -40.24 -33.86 -31.26
N GLY A 26 -40.07 -32.63 -30.76
CA GLY A 26 -39.01 -31.72 -31.20
C GLY A 26 -37.66 -32.05 -30.55
N LEU A 27 -36.64 -32.29 -31.37
CA LEU A 27 -35.26 -32.52 -30.95
C LEU A 27 -34.65 -31.22 -30.38
N LEU A 28 -34.32 -31.17 -29.09
CA LEU A 28 -33.56 -30.05 -28.54
C LEU A 28 -32.11 -30.10 -29.02
N LEU A 29 -31.74 -29.20 -29.93
CA LEU A 29 -30.34 -28.77 -30.04
C LEU A 29 -30.05 -27.82 -28.87
N GLY A 30 -29.23 -28.28 -27.92
CA GLY A 30 -28.70 -27.45 -26.85
C GLY A 30 -27.66 -26.46 -27.39
N MET A 31 -28.11 -25.38 -28.02
CA MET A 31 -27.27 -24.21 -28.25
C MET A 31 -27.04 -23.51 -26.92
N GLY A 32 -25.88 -23.77 -26.31
CA GLY A 32 -25.42 -23.07 -25.11
C GLY A 32 -25.20 -21.60 -25.42
N LEU A 33 -26.21 -20.78 -25.13
CA LEU A 33 -26.05 -19.33 -25.00
C LEU A 33 -25.17 -19.08 -23.78
N ALA A 34 -23.87 -18.94 -24.01
CA ALA A 34 -22.96 -18.36 -23.04
C ALA A 34 -23.38 -16.91 -22.81
N THR A 35 -24.15 -16.69 -21.75
CA THR A 35 -24.37 -15.35 -21.22
C THR A 35 -23.02 -14.84 -20.77
N VAL A 36 -22.47 -13.87 -21.52
CA VAL A 36 -21.42 -13.00 -20.99
C VAL A 36 -22.10 -12.19 -19.89
N GLN A 37 -22.03 -12.73 -18.69
CA GLN A 37 -22.23 -11.96 -17.48
C GLN A 37 -21.07 -10.98 -17.48
N ALA A 38 -21.37 -9.70 -17.73
CA ALA A 38 -20.43 -8.66 -17.39
C ALA A 38 -20.27 -8.75 -15.87
N ASP A 39 -19.02 -8.85 -15.40
CA ASP A 39 -18.74 -8.65 -13.99
C ASP A 39 -19.29 -7.26 -13.63
N GLU A 40 -20.13 -7.18 -12.59
CA GLU A 40 -20.55 -5.87 -12.09
C GLU A 40 -19.30 -5.13 -11.64
N PRO A 41 -19.21 -3.80 -11.84
CA PRO A 41 -18.01 -3.05 -11.47
C PRO A 41 -17.74 -3.29 -9.99
N ASP A 42 -16.61 -3.91 -9.69
CA ASP A 42 -16.30 -4.40 -8.35
C ASP A 42 -16.45 -3.22 -7.38
N THR A 43 -17.37 -3.37 -6.42
CA THR A 43 -17.78 -2.26 -5.57
C THR A 43 -16.71 -2.06 -4.53
N ALA A 44 -15.66 -1.34 -4.94
CA ALA A 44 -14.41 -1.17 -4.21
C ALA A 44 -14.68 -1.07 -2.71
N LYS A 45 -14.04 -1.95 -1.92
CA LYS A 45 -14.32 -2.19 -0.50
C LYS A 45 -14.08 -0.91 0.29
N VAL A 46 -15.15 -0.13 0.32
CA VAL A 46 -15.20 1.12 1.04
C VAL A 46 -14.86 0.84 2.49
N CYS A 47 -13.98 1.65 3.07
CA CYS A 47 -13.69 1.64 4.49
C CYS A 47 -14.65 2.62 5.20
N PRO A 48 -15.78 2.17 5.77
CA PRO A 48 -16.56 2.98 6.69
C PRO A 48 -15.87 2.97 8.05
N VAL A 49 -15.44 4.14 8.50
CA VAL A 49 -15.34 4.44 9.92
C VAL A 49 -16.75 4.78 10.39
N TYR A 50 -17.29 4.02 11.33
CA TYR A 50 -18.45 4.47 12.10
C TYR A 50 -17.94 5.22 13.32
N GLY A 51 -18.70 6.23 13.76
CA GLY A 51 -18.42 6.91 15.00
C GLY A 51 -19.67 7.55 15.56
N ILE A 52 -19.62 7.92 16.83
CA ILE A 52 -20.65 8.73 17.48
C ILE A 52 -20.08 10.11 17.73
N GLN A 53 -20.90 11.12 17.48
CA GLN A 53 -20.68 12.48 17.90
C GLN A 53 -21.68 12.79 19.02
N ASP A 54 -21.25 13.30 20.16
CA ASP A 54 -22.19 13.91 21.11
C ASP A 54 -22.50 15.37 20.71
N ASN A 55 -23.67 15.88 21.11
CA ASN A 55 -23.87 17.32 21.24
C ASN A 55 -24.48 17.64 22.61
N ASN A 56 -23.97 18.68 23.27
CA ASN A 56 -24.53 19.23 24.51
C ASN A 56 -24.49 18.30 25.75
N LEU A 57 -23.61 17.29 25.77
CA LEU A 57 -23.46 16.26 26.81
C LEU A 57 -24.58 15.21 26.83
N ALA A 58 -25.34 15.02 25.73
CA ALA A 58 -26.42 14.02 25.70
C ALA A 58 -27.08 13.76 24.32
N ASP A 59 -26.98 14.68 23.34
CA ASP A 59 -27.73 14.63 22.07
C ASP A 59 -26.91 13.97 20.95
N SER A 60 -26.75 12.65 21.05
CA SER A 60 -25.73 11.91 20.29
C SER A 60 -26.18 11.50 18.88
N GLN A 61 -25.27 11.59 17.90
CA GLN A 61 -25.50 11.30 16.48
C GLN A 61 -24.51 10.27 15.96
N LEU A 62 -25.00 9.07 15.60
CA LEU A 62 -24.21 8.09 14.83
C LEU A 62 -23.89 8.67 13.44
N PHE A 63 -22.63 8.55 13.02
CA PHE A 63 -22.19 8.88 11.67
C PHE A 63 -21.39 7.75 11.02
N LYS A 64 -21.15 7.91 9.71
CA LYS A 64 -20.37 7.00 8.87
C LYS A 64 -19.50 7.84 7.94
N THR A 65 -18.20 7.80 8.16
CA THR A 65 -17.19 8.44 7.30
C THR A 65 -16.60 7.38 6.38
N ILE A 66 -16.84 7.57 5.09
CA ILE A 66 -16.16 6.81 4.03
C ILE A 66 -14.77 7.42 3.82
N ILE A 67 -13.73 6.60 3.85
CA ILE A 67 -12.36 6.99 3.47
C ILE A 67 -12.00 6.34 2.13
N ASP A 68 -11.55 7.13 1.16
CA ASP A 68 -10.86 6.65 -0.05
C ASP A 68 -9.41 6.28 0.29
N PRO A 69 -8.98 5.00 0.22
CA PRO A 69 -7.63 4.59 0.60
C PRO A 69 -6.54 5.10 -0.36
N ALA A 70 -6.90 5.51 -1.59
CA ALA A 70 -5.93 6.02 -2.57
C ALA A 70 -5.68 7.53 -2.44
N THR A 71 -6.69 8.30 -2.03
CA THR A 71 -6.60 9.78 -1.94
C THR A 71 -6.70 10.35 -0.52
N LEU A 72 -7.07 9.53 0.46
CA LEU A 72 -7.46 9.93 1.83
C LEU A 72 -8.58 10.98 1.89
N GLN A 73 -9.34 11.16 0.80
CA GLN A 73 -10.54 11.98 0.80
C GLN A 73 -11.67 11.28 1.55
N THR A 74 -12.46 12.07 2.28
CA THR A 74 -13.61 11.58 3.03
C THR A 74 -14.93 11.90 2.36
N THR A 75 -15.96 11.12 2.67
CA THR A 75 -17.35 11.60 2.60
C THR A 75 -18.12 11.05 3.79
N SER A 76 -18.64 11.97 4.61
CA SER A 76 -19.31 11.66 5.87
C SER A 76 -20.83 11.83 5.77
N TYR A 77 -21.55 10.99 6.51
CA TYR A 77 -23.00 10.96 6.53
C TYR A 77 -23.51 10.69 7.95
N ASN A 78 -24.53 11.43 8.41
CA ASN A 78 -25.34 11.02 9.55
C ASN A 78 -26.04 9.69 9.22
N VAL A 79 -26.06 8.75 10.17
CA VAL A 79 -26.74 7.45 10.02
C VAL A 79 -27.92 7.42 10.98
N GLY A 80 -29.12 7.59 10.43
CA GLY A 80 -30.36 7.72 11.21
C GLY A 80 -30.55 9.13 11.80
N PRO A 81 -31.39 9.25 12.84
CA PRO A 81 -31.63 10.52 13.54
C PRO A 81 -30.53 10.84 14.55
N GLU A 82 -30.59 12.06 15.07
CA GLU A 82 -29.93 12.47 16.32
C GLU A 82 -30.75 11.92 17.51
N TYR A 83 -30.07 11.33 18.49
CA TYR A 83 -30.66 10.69 19.67
C TYR A 83 -30.59 11.64 20.86
N VAL A 84 -31.50 12.63 20.85
CA VAL A 84 -31.70 13.60 21.93
C VAL A 84 -31.87 12.91 23.29
N ASP A 85 -31.11 13.34 24.29
CA ASP A 85 -31.13 12.79 25.66
C ASP A 85 -30.84 11.27 25.65
N TYR A 86 -29.71 10.81 25.07
CA TYR A 86 -29.27 9.40 25.13
C TYR A 86 -27.84 9.20 25.60
N ASP A 87 -26.97 10.21 25.47
CA ASP A 87 -25.62 10.21 26.06
C ASP A 87 -24.82 8.96 25.65
N LEU A 88 -24.64 8.78 24.33
CA LEU A 88 -24.04 7.60 23.73
C LEU A 88 -22.53 7.78 23.54
N GLU A 89 -21.79 6.87 24.14
CA GLU A 89 -20.33 6.94 24.27
C GLU A 89 -19.67 5.90 23.33
N GLY A 90 -18.80 5.07 23.88
CA GLY A 90 -18.07 3.99 23.23
C GLY A 90 -18.90 3.16 22.25
N LEU A 91 -18.32 2.97 21.06
CA LEU A 91 -18.93 2.30 19.92
C LEU A 91 -18.09 1.09 19.52
N ALA A 92 -18.68 -0.10 19.52
CA ALA A 92 -17.99 -1.34 19.14
C ALA A 92 -18.66 -2.04 17.96
N ILE A 93 -17.88 -2.49 16.97
CA ILE A 93 -18.36 -3.39 15.92
C ILE A 93 -17.95 -4.84 16.20
N HIS A 94 -18.91 -5.76 16.23
CA HIS A 94 -18.62 -7.17 16.40
C HIS A 94 -17.90 -7.69 15.14
N PRO A 95 -16.67 -8.24 15.24
CA PRO A 95 -15.79 -8.45 14.08
C PRO A 95 -16.34 -9.45 13.04
N ILE A 96 -16.96 -10.55 13.50
CA ILE A 96 -17.54 -11.58 12.62
C ILE A 96 -18.88 -11.17 11.99
N THR A 97 -19.76 -10.49 12.74
CA THR A 97 -21.15 -10.22 12.30
C THR A 97 -21.31 -8.83 11.66
N GLY A 98 -20.41 -7.90 11.97
CA GLY A 98 -20.53 -6.50 11.57
C GLY A 98 -21.74 -5.79 12.19
N GLN A 99 -22.22 -6.24 13.35
CA GLN A 99 -23.25 -5.56 14.15
C GLN A 99 -22.58 -4.51 15.04
N LEU A 100 -23.14 -3.28 15.09
CA LEU A 100 -22.70 -2.23 16.00
C LEU A 100 -23.41 -2.36 17.36
N PHE A 101 -22.64 -2.16 18.42
CA PHE A 101 -23.05 -2.04 19.82
C PHE A 101 -22.56 -0.67 20.34
N VAL A 102 -23.26 -0.12 21.32
CA VAL A 102 -22.96 1.19 21.90
C VAL A 102 -23.34 1.21 23.39
N SER A 103 -22.50 1.84 24.22
CA SER A 103 -22.75 2.11 25.64
C SER A 103 -23.23 3.57 25.87
N SER A 104 -23.62 3.91 27.09
CA SER A 104 -24.02 5.27 27.45
C SER A 104 -23.43 5.77 28.77
N GLY A 105 -23.27 7.08 28.86
CA GLY A 105 -22.68 7.83 29.97
C GLY A 105 -23.63 8.03 31.17
N ASP A 106 -23.45 9.13 31.90
CA ASP A 106 -24.31 9.53 33.05
C ASP A 106 -24.94 10.94 33.03
N ASP A 107 -24.71 11.76 32.01
CA ASP A 107 -25.33 13.10 31.86
C ASP A 107 -26.76 13.04 31.27
N ALA A 108 -27.21 11.88 30.79
CA ALA A 108 -28.61 11.65 30.37
C ALA A 108 -29.65 12.00 31.47
N ILE A 109 -30.64 12.80 31.10
CA ILE A 109 -31.70 13.32 32.00
C ILE A 109 -32.64 12.20 32.47
N ASP A 110 -32.81 11.17 31.64
CA ASP A 110 -33.60 9.96 31.95
C ASP A 110 -32.69 8.85 32.53
N PRO A 111 -32.76 8.54 33.84
CA PRO A 111 -31.86 7.57 34.48
C PRO A 111 -32.08 6.12 34.04
N ASP A 112 -33.18 5.83 33.33
CA ASP A 112 -33.39 4.53 32.66
C ASP A 112 -32.52 4.39 31.38
N LYS A 113 -31.75 5.43 31.00
CA LYS A 113 -30.79 5.45 29.87
C LYS A 113 -29.32 5.46 30.27
N ILE A 114 -28.98 6.01 31.44
CA ILE A 114 -27.62 6.03 32.01
C ILE A 114 -27.03 4.61 32.06
N GLY A 115 -25.78 4.41 31.62
CA GLY A 115 -25.07 3.13 31.78
C GLY A 115 -25.76 1.92 31.12
N MET A 116 -26.31 2.09 29.91
CA MET A 116 -27.06 1.09 29.16
C MET A 116 -26.25 0.52 27.99
N LEU A 117 -26.56 -0.71 27.58
CA LEU A 117 -26.08 -1.30 26.34
C LEU A 117 -27.20 -1.29 25.28
N TYR A 118 -26.86 -0.86 24.07
CA TYR A 118 -27.73 -0.92 22.89
C TYR A 118 -27.03 -1.64 21.72
N THR A 119 -27.84 -2.09 20.76
CA THR A 119 -27.37 -2.29 19.37
C THR A 119 -27.86 -1.13 18.52
N ILE A 120 -27.09 -0.75 17.50
CA ILE A 120 -27.49 0.25 16.51
C ILE A 120 -27.39 -0.33 15.09
N ASP A 121 -28.33 0.03 14.23
CA ASP A 121 -28.37 -0.41 12.83
C ASP A 121 -27.45 0.48 11.99
N LYS A 122 -26.46 -0.10 11.30
CA LYS A 122 -25.39 0.63 10.62
C LYS A 122 -25.77 1.26 9.27
N ASP A 123 -27.01 1.02 8.82
CA ASP A 123 -27.52 1.53 7.55
C ASP A 123 -28.73 2.47 7.72
N ASP A 124 -29.54 2.35 8.80
CA ASP A 124 -30.63 3.28 9.12
C ASP A 124 -30.53 3.97 10.51
N GLY A 125 -29.52 3.64 11.31
CA GLY A 125 -29.22 4.26 12.62
C GLY A 125 -30.13 3.83 13.76
N ARG A 126 -31.02 2.85 13.56
CA ARG A 126 -32.04 2.44 14.53
C ARG A 126 -31.46 1.77 15.78
N LEU A 127 -31.31 2.56 16.83
CA LEU A 127 -30.96 2.14 18.19
C LEU A 127 -32.01 1.18 18.78
N GLN A 128 -31.54 0.13 19.49
CA GLN A 128 -32.36 -0.88 20.16
C GLN A 128 -31.71 -1.28 21.51
N PRO A 129 -32.38 -1.08 22.65
CA PRO A 129 -31.81 -1.40 23.97
C PRO A 129 -31.68 -2.91 24.18
N ILE A 130 -30.58 -3.31 24.82
CA ILE A 130 -30.31 -4.68 25.28
C ILE A 130 -30.57 -4.78 26.78
N GLY A 131 -29.95 -3.90 27.57
CA GLY A 131 -30.13 -3.86 29.02
C GLY A 131 -29.15 -2.95 29.74
N LYS A 132 -29.40 -2.71 31.03
CA LYS A 132 -28.59 -1.87 31.92
C LYS A 132 -27.27 -2.58 32.24
N ILE A 133 -26.16 -1.90 32.00
CA ILE A 133 -24.81 -2.35 32.38
C ILE A 133 -24.59 -2.03 33.85
N ILE A 134 -24.71 -0.76 34.24
CA ILE A 134 -24.45 -0.27 35.60
C ILE A 134 -25.25 1.01 35.90
N GLU A 135 -25.29 1.42 37.16
CA GLU A 135 -25.86 2.70 37.60
C GLU A 135 -24.77 3.79 37.60
N GLY A 136 -24.34 4.18 36.39
CA GLY A 136 -23.27 5.16 36.15
C GLY A 136 -22.71 5.02 34.73
N GLU A 137 -21.73 5.86 34.43
CA GLU A 137 -21.10 6.00 33.11
C GLU A 137 -20.40 4.72 32.60
N VAL A 138 -20.50 4.46 31.30
CA VAL A 138 -19.74 3.40 30.59
C VAL A 138 -19.14 4.00 29.33
N SER A 139 -18.08 4.79 29.52
CA SER A 139 -17.35 5.53 28.48
C SER A 139 -16.97 4.67 27.27
N ALA A 140 -16.45 3.46 27.49
CA ALA A 140 -15.76 2.71 26.45
C ALA A 140 -16.24 1.27 26.31
N ILE A 141 -16.31 0.72 25.09
CA ILE A 141 -16.56 -0.72 24.82
C ILE A 141 -15.78 -1.25 23.61
N VAL A 142 -15.30 -2.50 23.68
CA VAL A 142 -14.62 -3.15 22.52
C VAL A 142 -14.72 -4.68 22.53
N PHE A 143 -14.73 -5.30 21.34
CA PHE A 143 -14.72 -6.76 21.20
C PHE A 143 -13.32 -7.37 21.25
N SER A 144 -13.19 -8.60 21.76
CA SER A 144 -12.06 -9.49 21.42
C SER A 144 -12.01 -9.74 19.91
N LYS A 145 -10.84 -10.09 19.34
CA LYS A 145 -10.73 -10.28 17.87
C LYS A 145 -11.46 -11.52 17.34
N ASP A 146 -11.94 -12.41 18.22
CA ASP A 146 -12.87 -13.49 17.86
C ASP A 146 -14.36 -13.13 18.09
N GLY A 147 -14.66 -11.97 18.66
CA GLY A 147 -16.01 -11.50 19.02
C GLY A 147 -16.67 -12.24 20.19
N SER A 148 -15.96 -13.13 20.88
CA SER A 148 -16.52 -13.93 21.98
C SER A 148 -16.74 -13.14 23.27
N VAL A 149 -15.99 -12.05 23.47
CA VAL A 149 -16.09 -11.16 24.64
C VAL A 149 -16.33 -9.73 24.16
N LEU A 150 -17.32 -9.06 24.76
CA LEU A 150 -17.42 -7.61 24.76
C LEU A 150 -16.81 -7.11 26.09
N TRP A 151 -15.77 -6.30 25.99
CA TRP A 151 -15.16 -5.57 27.09
C TRP A 151 -15.81 -4.19 27.19
N GLY A 152 -15.71 -3.58 28.37
CA GLY A 152 -15.99 -2.16 28.56
C GLY A 152 -15.17 -1.54 29.68
N TRP A 153 -15.06 -0.22 29.65
CA TRP A 153 -14.59 0.57 30.78
C TRP A 153 -15.77 1.24 31.49
N VAL A 154 -15.64 1.43 32.79
CA VAL A 154 -16.61 2.13 33.64
C VAL A 154 -15.84 3.19 34.39
N ASP A 155 -16.25 4.46 34.31
CA ASP A 155 -15.48 5.53 34.96
C ASP A 155 -15.35 5.33 36.48
N GLY A 156 -14.17 5.68 36.99
CA GLY A 156 -13.77 5.54 38.38
C GLY A 156 -13.82 4.11 38.94
N GLN A 157 -14.07 3.10 38.09
CA GLN A 157 -14.34 1.72 38.50
C GLN A 157 -13.51 0.67 37.74
N GLY A 158 -13.23 0.86 36.44
CA GLY A 158 -12.30 0.05 35.67
C GLY A 158 -12.93 -0.94 34.67
N LEU A 159 -12.14 -1.96 34.30
CA LEU A 159 -12.41 -2.85 33.17
C LEU A 159 -13.43 -3.96 33.52
N ILE A 160 -14.47 -4.08 32.71
CA ILE A 160 -15.54 -5.08 32.80
C ILE A 160 -15.60 -5.97 31.54
N THR A 161 -16.22 -7.16 31.64
CA THR A 161 -16.85 -7.84 30.50
C THR A 161 -18.36 -7.63 30.54
N ILE A 162 -19.02 -7.62 29.38
CA ILE A 162 -20.45 -7.35 29.22
C ILE A 162 -21.11 -8.50 28.45
N ASP A 163 -22.24 -9.01 28.95
CA ASP A 163 -23.07 -9.99 28.24
C ASP A 163 -23.86 -9.30 27.09
N GLN A 164 -23.50 -9.64 25.86
CA GLN A 164 -24.05 -9.08 24.61
C GLN A 164 -25.58 -9.24 24.45
N SER A 165 -26.24 -10.06 25.29
CA SER A 165 -27.67 -10.38 25.19
C SER A 165 -28.53 -9.80 26.32
N THR A 166 -27.90 -9.28 27.38
CA THR A 166 -28.58 -8.78 28.59
C THR A 166 -27.99 -7.49 29.16
N GLY A 167 -26.81 -7.05 28.73
CA GLY A 167 -26.07 -5.94 29.32
C GLY A 167 -25.36 -6.27 30.64
N ALA A 168 -25.63 -7.44 31.24
CA ALA A 168 -25.09 -7.80 32.55
C ALA A 168 -23.56 -7.90 32.54
N HIS A 169 -22.90 -7.16 33.43
CA HIS A 169 -21.44 -7.07 33.47
C HIS A 169 -20.77 -8.04 34.45
N THR A 170 -19.44 -8.15 34.37
CA THR A 170 -18.56 -8.71 35.41
C THR A 170 -17.28 -7.89 35.50
N MET A 171 -16.92 -7.45 36.71
CA MET A 171 -15.70 -6.68 36.98
C MET A 171 -14.45 -7.57 36.84
N MET A 172 -13.52 -7.15 35.99
CA MET A 172 -12.30 -7.90 35.66
C MET A 172 -11.05 -7.26 36.24
N TRP A 173 -10.92 -5.94 36.16
CA TRP A 173 -9.84 -5.20 36.81
C TRP A 173 -10.33 -3.84 37.31
N ALA A 174 -10.40 -3.71 38.64
CA ALA A 174 -10.80 -2.46 39.29
C ALA A 174 -9.69 -1.40 39.23
N SER A 175 -10.07 -0.18 38.85
CA SER A 175 -9.18 0.98 38.70
C SER A 175 -9.95 2.28 39.03
N ASP A 176 -9.27 3.32 39.49
CA ASP A 176 -9.81 4.67 39.71
C ASP A 176 -9.42 5.67 38.61
N ALA A 177 -8.98 5.16 37.45
CA ALA A 177 -8.62 5.96 36.28
C ALA A 177 -9.84 6.25 35.38
N VAL A 178 -9.98 7.52 35.01
CA VAL A 178 -10.84 7.98 33.91
C VAL A 178 -10.19 7.54 32.60
N VAL A 179 -10.94 6.88 31.72
CA VAL A 179 -10.49 6.41 30.41
C VAL A 179 -11.62 6.68 29.43
N GLU A 180 -11.36 7.53 28.43
CA GLU A 180 -12.41 8.02 27.53
C GLU A 180 -12.87 6.88 26.59
N ASP A 181 -11.94 6.22 25.89
CA ASP A 181 -12.24 5.09 24.99
C ASP A 181 -11.16 3.99 25.01
N ILE A 182 -11.51 2.78 24.55
CA ILE A 182 -10.68 1.57 24.54
C ILE A 182 -10.73 0.84 23.19
N ALA A 183 -9.58 0.40 22.68
CA ALA A 183 -9.47 -0.28 21.39
C ALA A 183 -8.69 -1.60 21.46
N MET A 184 -9.04 -2.58 20.60
CA MET A 184 -8.49 -3.94 20.65
C MET A 184 -7.43 -4.17 19.56
N GLY A 185 -6.17 -4.29 19.99
CA GLY A 185 -5.05 -4.61 19.11
C GLY A 185 -4.33 -5.91 19.48
N VAL A 186 -3.27 -6.21 18.72
CA VAL A 186 -2.40 -7.38 18.95
C VAL A 186 -0.94 -6.91 18.92
N ASN A 187 -0.11 -7.41 19.82
CA ASN A 187 1.32 -7.05 19.85
C ASN A 187 2.19 -7.98 18.98
N ALA A 188 3.49 -7.68 18.89
CA ALA A 188 4.46 -8.48 18.12
C ALA A 188 4.69 -9.92 18.64
N ASP A 189 4.29 -10.24 19.89
CA ASP A 189 4.31 -11.61 20.42
C ASP A 189 3.05 -12.40 20.01
N GLY A 190 1.97 -11.71 19.59
CA GLY A 190 0.65 -12.29 19.31
C GLY A 190 -0.32 -12.26 20.51
N ASP A 191 -0.06 -11.49 21.57
CA ASP A 191 -1.03 -11.28 22.66
C ASP A 191 -2.11 -10.26 22.24
N GLU A 192 -3.35 -10.45 22.71
CA GLU A 192 -4.39 -9.41 22.66
C GLU A 192 -4.09 -8.29 23.68
N ILE A 193 -4.20 -7.05 23.22
CA ILE A 193 -3.97 -5.82 23.98
C ILE A 193 -5.22 -4.95 23.92
N ILE A 194 -5.75 -4.57 25.09
CA ILE A 194 -6.65 -3.43 25.18
C ILE A 194 -5.79 -2.18 25.30
N TYR A 195 -5.88 -1.29 24.33
CA TYR A 195 -5.39 0.08 24.44
C TYR A 195 -6.49 0.96 25.03
N GLY A 196 -6.13 2.03 25.74
CA GLY A 196 -7.11 2.98 26.27
C GLY A 196 -6.50 4.37 26.44
N VAL A 197 -7.30 5.41 26.21
CA VAL A 197 -6.89 6.82 26.31
C VAL A 197 -7.37 7.47 27.60
N SER A 198 -6.54 8.32 28.20
CA SER A 198 -6.89 9.15 29.35
C SER A 198 -6.20 10.51 29.18
N GLY A 199 -7.00 11.54 28.91
CA GLY A 199 -6.49 12.82 28.41
C GLY A 199 -5.58 12.66 27.18
N ASP A 200 -4.33 13.14 27.26
CA ASP A 200 -3.34 13.07 26.18
C ASP A 200 -2.43 11.82 26.21
N ASN A 201 -2.80 10.76 26.93
CA ASN A 201 -1.93 9.59 27.18
C ASN A 201 -2.59 8.28 26.75
N LEU A 202 -1.80 7.40 26.12
CA LEU A 202 -2.26 6.09 25.66
C LEU A 202 -1.66 4.99 26.55
N TYR A 203 -2.51 4.13 27.09
CA TYR A 203 -2.15 2.98 27.92
C TYR A 203 -2.38 1.66 27.18
N ALA A 204 -1.68 0.61 27.60
CA ALA A 204 -1.83 -0.74 27.07
C ALA A 204 -1.95 -1.78 28.19
N TYR A 205 -3.05 -2.54 28.19
CA TYR A 205 -3.33 -3.67 29.08
C TYR A 205 -3.24 -4.99 28.30
N ASN A 206 -2.31 -5.87 28.70
CA ASN A 206 -2.11 -7.16 28.03
C ASN A 206 -3.03 -8.23 28.64
N LEU A 207 -4.05 -8.65 27.89
CA LEU A 207 -5.04 -9.63 28.33
C LEU A 207 -4.41 -11.00 28.57
N THR A 208 -3.56 -11.47 27.64
CA THR A 208 -2.95 -12.81 27.67
C THR A 208 -2.01 -13.01 28.86
N LYS A 209 -1.28 -11.96 29.26
CA LYS A 209 -0.29 -11.98 30.36
C LYS A 209 -0.87 -11.42 31.68
N ASN A 210 -2.06 -10.82 31.64
CA ASN A 210 -2.76 -10.18 32.77
C ASN A 210 -1.82 -9.25 33.58
N THR A 211 -1.14 -8.36 32.87
CA THR A 211 -0.26 -7.34 33.48
C THR A 211 -1.05 -6.08 33.80
N ALA A 212 -0.61 -5.30 34.80
CA ALA A 212 -1.10 -3.94 34.97
C ALA A 212 -0.94 -3.13 33.66
N ALA A 213 -1.85 -2.18 33.43
CA ALA A 213 -1.72 -1.26 32.31
C ALA A 213 -0.38 -0.50 32.40
N LEU A 214 0.29 -0.38 31.26
CA LEU A 214 1.51 0.42 31.12
C LEU A 214 1.23 1.59 30.17
N GLU A 215 1.82 2.74 30.49
CA GLU A 215 1.93 3.88 29.59
C GLU A 215 2.63 3.42 28.29
N TYR A 216 1.89 3.43 27.19
CA TYR A 216 2.36 3.03 25.86
C TYR A 216 2.85 4.24 25.07
N CYS A 217 2.24 5.39 25.32
CA CYS A 217 2.59 6.67 24.72
C CYS A 217 2.39 7.83 25.71
N ASP A 218 3.42 8.67 25.84
CA ASP A 218 3.28 10.00 26.45
C ASP A 218 3.16 11.05 25.34
N LYS A 219 2.15 11.94 25.39
CA LYS A 219 1.83 12.97 24.38
C LYS A 219 1.20 12.47 23.06
N LEU A 220 -0.10 12.18 23.10
CA LEU A 220 -0.99 12.50 21.98
C LEU A 220 -0.97 14.03 21.72
N PRO A 221 -1.37 14.54 20.54
CA PRO A 221 -1.24 15.97 20.23
C PRO A 221 -2.17 16.90 21.03
N SER A 222 -3.23 16.32 21.61
CA SER A 222 -4.22 16.91 22.51
C SER A 222 -4.97 15.75 23.20
N GLU A 223 -5.87 16.06 24.13
CA GLU A 223 -6.82 15.12 24.72
C GLU A 223 -7.66 14.40 23.63
N ALA A 224 -7.89 13.10 23.77
CA ALA A 224 -8.53 12.25 22.75
C ALA A 224 -9.67 11.41 23.35
N GLU A 225 -10.88 11.59 22.83
CA GLU A 225 -12.09 10.92 23.35
C GLU A 225 -12.43 9.58 22.67
N ALA A 226 -11.99 9.33 21.43
CA ALA A 226 -12.25 8.05 20.75
C ALA A 226 -11.05 7.49 20.01
N ILE A 227 -10.91 6.16 20.02
CA ILE A 227 -9.82 5.40 19.42
C ILE A 227 -10.30 4.10 18.75
N GLU A 228 -9.59 3.64 17.72
CA GLU A 228 -9.81 2.32 17.11
C GLU A 228 -8.47 1.75 16.59
N VAL A 229 -8.24 0.45 16.78
CA VAL A 229 -7.05 -0.24 16.26
C VAL A 229 -7.38 -0.91 14.94
N LEU A 230 -6.85 -0.33 13.88
CA LEU A 230 -7.06 -0.76 12.51
C LEU A 230 -6.42 -2.13 12.24
N PRO A 231 -6.95 -2.93 11.29
CA PRO A 231 -6.41 -4.25 10.95
C PRO A 231 -4.97 -4.30 10.41
N ASP A 232 -4.33 -3.16 10.17
CA ASP A 232 -2.89 -3.04 9.86
C ASP A 232 -2.00 -2.88 11.12
N GLY A 233 -2.62 -2.71 12.30
CA GLY A 233 -1.93 -2.45 13.57
C GLY A 233 -1.67 -0.97 13.88
N SER A 234 -2.18 -0.05 13.07
CA SER A 234 -2.15 1.39 13.36
C SER A 234 -3.33 1.82 14.24
N LEU A 235 -3.18 2.94 14.95
CA LEU A 235 -4.24 3.52 15.78
C LEU A 235 -4.90 4.68 15.04
N LEU A 236 -6.21 4.60 14.86
CA LEU A 236 -7.08 5.72 14.47
C LEU A 236 -7.56 6.43 15.75
N TYR A 237 -7.63 7.77 15.77
CA TYR A 237 -8.19 8.49 16.92
C TYR A 237 -8.81 9.86 16.56
N ALA A 238 -9.69 10.34 17.45
CA ALA A 238 -10.32 11.66 17.48
C ALA A 238 -9.72 12.58 18.56
N LEU A 239 -9.98 13.89 18.51
CA LEU A 239 -9.50 14.85 19.52
C LEU A 239 -10.66 15.64 20.16
N HIS A 240 -10.56 15.83 21.48
CA HIS A 240 -11.59 16.39 22.35
C HIS A 240 -11.94 17.84 22.07
N LYS A 241 -13.24 18.14 21.92
CA LYS A 241 -13.91 19.47 21.99
C LYS A 241 -13.18 20.65 21.29
N ILE A 242 -12.36 20.37 20.28
CA ILE A 242 -11.61 21.35 19.49
C ILE A 242 -12.25 21.57 18.12
N SER A 243 -11.99 22.72 17.50
CA SER A 243 -12.49 23.07 16.16
C SER A 243 -11.81 22.28 15.02
N ASP A 244 -11.27 21.09 15.31
CA ASP A 244 -10.47 20.28 14.40
C ASP A 244 -11.18 18.95 14.14
N THR A 245 -12.01 18.93 13.10
CA THR A 245 -12.94 17.83 12.80
C THR A 245 -12.29 16.65 12.08
N ARG A 246 -11.06 16.30 12.45
CA ARG A 246 -10.20 15.36 11.72
C ARG A 246 -9.80 14.15 12.57
N LEU A 247 -9.91 12.95 11.99
CA LEU A 247 -9.35 11.71 12.54
C LEU A 247 -7.86 11.61 12.21
N TYR A 248 -7.07 10.99 13.07
CA TYR A 248 -5.61 10.89 12.95
C TYR A 248 -5.16 9.42 12.96
N GLN A 249 -4.07 9.09 12.25
CA GLN A 249 -3.54 7.72 12.15
C GLN A 249 -2.07 7.62 12.61
N PHE A 250 -1.79 6.80 13.61
CA PHE A 250 -0.48 6.63 14.26
C PHE A 250 0.10 5.22 14.08
N ASN A 251 1.43 5.13 13.95
CA ASN A 251 2.12 3.84 14.03
C ASN A 251 2.28 3.47 15.51
N MET A 252 1.74 2.31 15.90
CA MET A 252 2.00 1.75 17.23
C MET A 252 3.37 1.03 17.31
N GLU A 253 4.03 0.76 16.18
CA GLU A 253 5.30 0.04 16.14
C GLU A 253 6.35 0.64 17.10
N ALA A 254 6.89 -0.25 17.94
CA ALA A 254 7.92 0.03 18.94
C ALA A 254 7.60 1.15 19.96
N GLY A 255 6.32 1.48 20.19
CA GLY A 255 5.93 2.57 21.09
C GLY A 255 6.40 3.94 20.61
N SER A 256 6.55 4.11 19.29
CA SER A 256 7.13 5.32 18.69
C SER A 256 6.13 6.47 18.53
N CYS A 257 4.83 6.16 18.52
CA CYS A 257 3.70 7.09 18.37
C CYS A 257 3.81 8.09 17.22
N GLN A 258 4.55 7.74 16.16
CA GLN A 258 4.79 8.69 15.08
C GLN A 258 3.53 8.83 14.23
N ILE A 259 3.12 10.08 14.05
CA ILE A 259 2.08 10.51 13.11
C ILE A 259 2.44 9.94 11.72
N MET A 260 1.78 8.87 11.27
CA MET A 260 2.15 8.22 10.00
C MET A 260 1.84 9.11 8.80
N ASN A 261 0.77 9.89 8.90
CA ASN A 261 0.39 10.89 7.92
C ASN A 261 -0.15 12.13 8.64
N THR A 262 0.36 13.31 8.28
CA THR A 262 -0.18 14.61 8.72
C THR A 262 -1.48 14.99 7.99
N ALA A 263 -1.92 14.15 7.04
CA ALA A 263 -3.19 14.23 6.34
C ALA A 263 -4.34 13.72 7.24
N ALA A 264 -4.58 14.42 8.35
CA ALA A 264 -5.69 14.09 9.24
C ALA A 264 -7.03 14.26 8.49
N ILE A 265 -7.94 13.31 8.75
CA ILE A 265 -8.99 12.81 7.86
C ILE A 265 -10.31 13.50 8.22
N PRO A 266 -10.86 14.42 7.39
CA PRO A 266 -11.99 15.25 7.80
C PRO A 266 -13.28 14.44 8.00
N ALA A 267 -13.66 14.20 9.26
CA ALA A 267 -14.93 13.59 9.63
C ALA A 267 -16.09 14.59 9.53
N GLY A 268 -15.87 15.86 9.89
CA GLY A 268 -16.91 16.89 9.98
C GLY A 268 -17.58 16.99 11.36
N TYR A 269 -17.18 16.10 12.27
CA TYR A 269 -17.58 15.97 13.67
C TYR A 269 -16.43 16.47 14.56
N TYR A 270 -16.73 17.14 15.68
CA TYR A 270 -15.78 17.86 16.55
C TYR A 270 -15.74 17.36 18.01
N ASP A 271 -16.63 16.42 18.31
CA ASP A 271 -16.90 15.85 19.63
C ASP A 271 -17.20 14.40 19.33
N MET A 272 -16.28 13.47 19.60
CA MET A 272 -16.37 12.10 19.07
C MET A 272 -15.96 11.12 20.15
N GLU A 273 -16.98 10.47 20.73
CA GLU A 273 -16.89 9.70 21.97
C GLU A 273 -16.76 8.18 21.72
N GLY A 274 -16.84 7.74 20.46
CA GLY A 274 -16.56 6.35 20.08
C GLY A 274 -16.33 6.17 18.58
N LEU A 275 -15.42 5.26 18.22
CA LEU A 275 -15.08 4.89 16.83
C LEU A 275 -15.11 3.37 16.63
N ALA A 276 -15.64 2.91 15.51
CA ALA A 276 -15.65 1.48 15.15
C ALA A 276 -15.37 1.25 13.67
N VAL A 277 -14.38 0.40 13.38
CA VAL A 277 -13.96 0.03 12.02
C VAL A 277 -14.10 -1.49 11.83
N PRO A 278 -14.80 -1.96 10.76
CA PRO A 278 -14.89 -3.40 10.51
C PRO A 278 -13.50 -4.02 10.29
N ASP A 279 -13.22 -5.19 10.87
CA ASP A 279 -11.95 -5.93 10.67
C ASP A 279 -11.63 -6.25 9.18
N THR A 280 -12.61 -6.09 8.28
CA THR A 280 -12.42 -6.20 6.81
C THR A 280 -11.86 -4.93 6.15
N CYS A 281 -11.84 -3.80 6.85
CA CYS A 281 -11.31 -2.54 6.35
C CYS A 281 -9.80 -2.46 6.62
N LYS A 282 -8.99 -2.60 5.57
CA LYS A 282 -7.58 -2.18 5.60
C LYS A 282 -7.52 -0.74 5.08
N LEU A 283 -7.33 0.25 5.96
CA LEU A 283 -6.78 1.52 5.50
C LEU A 283 -5.34 1.26 5.05
N CYS A 284 -5.05 1.52 3.80
CA CYS A 284 -3.73 1.35 3.20
C CYS A 284 -3.08 2.72 3.05
N PRO A 285 -2.43 3.26 4.11
CA PRO A 285 -1.80 4.58 4.02
C PRO A 285 -0.79 4.60 2.87
N PRO A 286 -0.60 5.75 2.20
CA PRO A 286 0.47 5.91 1.22
C PRO A 286 1.81 5.52 1.82
N GLY A 287 2.39 4.41 1.34
CA GLY A 287 3.65 3.90 1.83
C GLY A 287 4.77 4.92 1.61
N ALA A 288 5.72 4.99 2.55
CA ALA A 288 6.89 5.84 2.39
C ALA A 288 7.69 5.45 1.13
N TRP A 289 8.38 6.42 0.52
CA TRP A 289 9.28 6.14 -0.59
C TRP A 289 10.41 5.20 -0.13
N GLN A 290 10.39 3.96 -0.62
CA GLN A 290 11.51 3.04 -0.52
C GLN A 290 12.44 3.34 -1.69
N TYR A 291 13.72 3.62 -1.45
CA TYR A 291 14.64 3.99 -2.50
C TYR A 291 16.04 3.41 -2.30
N THR A 292 16.82 3.43 -3.38
CA THR A 292 18.25 3.15 -3.33
C THR A 292 18.98 4.13 -4.24
N LEU A 293 20.14 4.59 -3.77
CA LEU A 293 21.04 5.47 -4.51
C LEU A 293 22.24 4.65 -5.00
N ASP A 294 22.70 4.96 -6.20
CA ASP A 294 23.87 4.35 -6.80
C ASP A 294 25.14 5.18 -6.60
N SER A 295 26.26 4.66 -7.08
CA SER A 295 27.44 5.48 -7.30
C SER A 295 27.25 6.37 -8.54
N PHE A 296 28.00 7.47 -8.58
CA PHE A 296 27.97 8.48 -9.66
C PHE A 296 29.27 8.38 -10.49
N LYS A 297 29.92 7.20 -10.49
CA LYS A 297 31.32 6.99 -10.89
C LYS A 297 31.55 5.65 -11.59
N ASP A 298 30.55 5.15 -12.30
CA ASP A 298 30.53 3.76 -12.76
C ASP A 298 29.63 3.48 -13.96
N GLY A 299 28.74 4.41 -14.31
CA GLY A 299 28.27 4.51 -15.68
C GLY A 299 29.45 4.67 -16.64
N VAL A 300 29.43 3.91 -17.74
CA VAL A 300 30.51 3.86 -18.75
C VAL A 300 30.06 4.41 -20.09
N GLU A 301 30.84 5.31 -20.69
CA GLU A 301 30.53 5.94 -21.98
C GLU A 301 31.74 5.85 -22.91
N THR A 302 31.58 5.29 -24.12
CA THR A 302 32.68 5.17 -25.09
C THR A 302 32.76 6.45 -25.93
N THR A 303 33.71 7.34 -25.62
CA THR A 303 33.91 8.59 -26.36
C THR A 303 34.98 8.46 -27.45
N SER A 304 35.10 9.47 -28.32
CA SER A 304 36.22 9.58 -29.27
C SER A 304 37.59 9.76 -28.61
N ALA A 305 37.64 10.10 -27.31
CA ALA A 305 38.86 10.13 -26.50
C ALA A 305 39.13 8.81 -25.75
N GLY A 306 38.29 7.79 -25.94
CA GLY A 306 38.29 6.53 -25.20
C GLY A 306 37.14 6.44 -24.19
N ASN A 307 37.16 5.41 -23.36
CA ASN A 307 36.09 5.16 -22.38
C ASN A 307 36.18 6.16 -21.22
N LYS A 308 35.08 6.88 -21.00
CA LYS A 308 34.79 7.68 -19.82
C LYS A 308 34.03 6.81 -18.81
N VAL A 309 34.31 7.01 -17.53
CA VAL A 309 33.64 6.34 -16.42
C VAL A 309 33.27 7.41 -15.39
N GLY A 310 32.01 7.43 -14.95
CA GLY A 310 31.47 8.46 -14.07
C GLY A 310 30.98 9.71 -14.78
N GLY A 311 29.86 10.26 -14.29
CA GLY A 311 29.20 11.44 -14.87
C GLY A 311 28.86 11.29 -16.36
N THR A 312 28.52 10.07 -16.78
CA THR A 312 28.23 9.68 -18.17
C THR A 312 26.79 9.95 -18.59
N SER A 313 26.53 9.88 -19.89
CA SER A 313 25.17 9.89 -20.48
C SER A 313 24.37 8.61 -20.20
N PHE A 314 24.98 7.59 -19.60
CA PHE A 314 24.34 6.33 -19.23
C PHE A 314 24.17 6.16 -17.71
N GLU A 315 24.64 7.13 -16.92
CA GLU A 315 24.71 7.03 -15.47
C GLU A 315 23.32 6.94 -14.83
N ILE A 316 23.10 5.95 -13.96
CA ILE A 316 21.91 5.80 -13.13
C ILE A 316 22.28 6.24 -11.71
N HIS A 317 21.48 7.12 -11.10
CA HIS A 317 21.79 7.72 -9.80
C HIS A 317 20.93 7.15 -8.67
N GLY A 318 19.75 6.63 -8.99
CA GLY A 318 18.87 6.01 -8.02
C GLY A 318 17.54 5.52 -8.61
N VAL A 319 16.87 4.64 -7.87
CA VAL A 319 15.49 4.21 -8.12
C VAL A 319 14.71 4.23 -6.82
N ALA A 320 13.45 4.66 -6.90
CA ALA A 320 12.53 4.78 -5.79
C ALA A 320 11.15 4.19 -6.14
N PHE A 321 10.48 3.63 -5.15
CA PHE A 321 9.15 3.02 -5.23
C PHE A 321 8.24 3.58 -4.13
N LYS A 322 6.97 3.81 -4.49
CA LYS A 322 5.89 4.18 -3.57
C LYS A 322 4.70 3.26 -3.84
N GLN A 323 4.07 2.76 -2.77
CA GLN A 323 2.82 1.99 -2.84
C GLN A 323 1.67 2.85 -2.32
N GLN A 324 0.57 2.88 -3.06
CA GLN A 324 -0.70 3.51 -2.68
C GLN A 324 -1.82 2.48 -2.95
N GLY A 325 -2.03 1.59 -1.98
CA GLY A 325 -2.82 0.37 -2.16
C GLY A 325 -2.24 -0.53 -3.26
N ASP A 326 -2.94 -0.64 -4.39
CA ASP A 326 -2.44 -1.37 -5.56
C ASP A 326 -1.65 -0.54 -6.57
N MET A 327 -1.66 0.78 -6.48
CA MET A 327 -0.85 1.61 -7.38
C MET A 327 0.59 1.64 -6.88
N ILE A 328 1.51 1.14 -7.72
CA ILE A 328 2.94 1.31 -7.51
C ILE A 328 3.41 2.43 -8.42
N THR A 329 3.98 3.47 -7.85
CA THR A 329 4.68 4.52 -8.58
C THR A 329 6.18 4.31 -8.44
N VAL A 330 6.91 4.38 -9.56
CA VAL A 330 8.35 4.24 -9.63
C VAL A 330 8.96 5.56 -10.12
N ALA A 331 10.04 6.01 -9.50
CA ALA A 331 10.87 7.10 -9.99
C ALA A 331 12.30 6.60 -10.21
N ILE A 332 12.90 6.95 -11.36
CA ILE A 332 14.27 6.62 -11.75
C ILE A 332 14.98 7.94 -12.04
N HIS A 333 16.09 8.20 -11.35
CA HIS A 333 16.94 9.36 -11.61
C HIS A 333 18.21 8.93 -12.33
N ALA A 334 18.47 9.51 -13.51
CA ALA A 334 19.59 9.13 -14.38
C ALA A 334 19.98 10.26 -15.35
N ASN A 335 21.15 10.14 -15.98
CA ASN A 335 21.55 10.99 -17.12
C ASN A 335 21.07 10.44 -18.48
N LEU A 336 20.53 9.22 -18.51
CA LEU A 336 19.99 8.59 -19.72
C LEU A 336 18.53 9.06 -19.93
N PRO A 337 18.17 9.70 -21.06
CA PRO A 337 16.78 10.07 -21.33
C PRO A 337 15.86 8.86 -21.45
N LEU A 338 14.54 9.04 -21.29
CA LEU A 338 13.55 7.96 -21.51
C LEU A 338 13.64 7.36 -22.93
N ASN A 339 13.95 8.21 -23.90
CA ASN A 339 14.16 7.83 -25.30
C ASN A 339 15.59 7.30 -25.57
N GLY A 340 16.34 6.94 -24.51
CA GLY A 340 17.69 6.39 -24.54
C GLY A 340 18.76 7.33 -25.09
N GLY A 341 19.95 6.79 -25.31
CA GLY A 341 21.10 7.49 -25.89
C GLY A 341 21.35 7.08 -27.34
N THR A 342 21.95 7.97 -28.14
CA THR A 342 22.56 7.58 -29.41
C THR A 342 24.08 7.50 -29.25
N TRP A 343 24.69 6.45 -29.79
CA TRP A 343 26.13 6.25 -29.74
C TRP A 343 26.67 5.84 -31.11
N THR A 344 27.81 6.40 -31.51
CA THR A 344 28.39 6.16 -32.85
C THR A 344 29.62 5.28 -32.76
N LYS A 345 29.55 4.08 -33.34
CA LYS A 345 30.69 3.16 -33.50
C LYS A 345 31.07 3.04 -34.97
N ASP A 346 32.35 3.25 -35.29
CA ASP A 346 32.90 3.07 -36.65
C ASP A 346 32.13 3.84 -37.76
N GLY A 347 31.45 4.94 -37.40
CA GLY A 347 30.60 5.76 -38.28
C GLY A 347 29.12 5.35 -38.34
N VAL A 348 28.71 4.26 -37.70
CA VAL A 348 27.32 3.80 -37.56
C VAL A 348 26.73 4.35 -36.27
N ALA A 349 25.62 5.08 -36.36
CA ALA A 349 24.83 5.49 -35.20
C ALA A 349 23.96 4.32 -34.73
N ASN A 350 24.26 3.80 -33.54
CA ASN A 350 23.45 2.82 -32.81
C ASN A 350 22.62 3.52 -31.73
N HIS A 351 21.62 2.80 -31.24
CA HIS A 351 20.87 3.18 -30.06
C HIS A 351 21.38 2.40 -28.84
N ILE A 352 21.28 2.99 -27.64
CA ILE A 352 21.42 2.30 -26.36
C ILE A 352 20.26 2.80 -25.49
N GLY A 353 19.27 1.92 -25.31
CA GLY A 353 18.05 2.20 -24.58
C GLY A 353 18.08 1.69 -23.14
N TRP A 354 16.89 1.65 -22.57
CA TRP A 354 16.63 1.08 -21.26
C TRP A 354 16.29 -0.40 -21.37
N GLY A 355 16.85 -1.21 -20.48
CA GLY A 355 16.26 -2.50 -20.14
C GLY A 355 14.89 -2.35 -19.49
N ASP A 356 14.24 -3.47 -19.18
CA ASP A 356 13.02 -3.44 -18.37
C ASP A 356 13.38 -3.41 -16.88
N LEU A 357 12.53 -2.77 -16.08
CA LEU A 357 12.61 -2.86 -14.63
C LEU A 357 12.06 -4.22 -14.18
N ILE A 358 12.91 -5.08 -13.61
CA ILE A 358 12.53 -6.42 -13.19
C ILE A 358 12.31 -6.46 -11.68
N LEU A 359 11.22 -7.09 -11.25
CA LEU A 359 10.81 -7.24 -9.84
C LEU A 359 10.71 -8.74 -9.50
N ASP A 360 11.47 -9.22 -8.52
CA ASP A 360 11.55 -10.64 -8.12
C ASP A 360 11.03 -10.84 -6.68
N PHE A 361 9.83 -11.42 -6.56
CA PHE A 361 9.16 -11.77 -5.30
C PHE A 361 9.37 -13.26 -4.92
N SER A 362 10.28 -13.98 -5.59
CA SER A 362 10.51 -15.40 -5.34
C SER A 362 11.10 -15.72 -3.96
N GLY A 363 11.61 -14.70 -3.24
CA GLY A 363 12.36 -14.86 -1.99
C GLY A 363 13.72 -15.55 -2.16
N SER A 364 14.09 -15.92 -3.40
CA SER A 364 15.40 -16.47 -3.72
C SER A 364 16.44 -15.37 -3.61
N ARG A 365 17.23 -15.36 -2.53
CA ARG A 365 18.41 -14.48 -2.45
C ARG A 365 19.24 -14.57 -3.73
N LYS A 366 19.50 -15.79 -4.25
CA LYS A 366 20.35 -16.04 -5.43
C LYS A 366 19.70 -15.76 -6.80
N GLY A 367 18.66 -14.92 -6.81
CA GLY A 367 18.04 -14.33 -7.99
C GLY A 367 17.16 -15.25 -8.85
N ALA A 368 16.28 -14.59 -9.58
CA ALA A 368 15.38 -15.06 -10.64
C ALA A 368 16.02 -16.03 -11.66
N ARG A 369 16.10 -17.33 -11.38
CA ARG A 369 16.47 -18.35 -12.39
C ARG A 369 15.35 -18.59 -13.41
N VAL A 370 15.12 -17.62 -14.30
CA VAL A 370 14.15 -17.71 -15.39
C VAL A 370 14.61 -18.75 -16.40
N GLY A 371 14.02 -19.94 -16.28
CA GLY A 371 14.49 -21.19 -16.88
C GLY A 371 14.02 -22.40 -16.06
N SER A 372 13.86 -22.24 -14.73
CA SER A 372 13.00 -23.10 -13.92
C SER A 372 11.59 -22.50 -13.84
N LYS A 373 10.58 -23.31 -14.21
CA LYS A 373 9.16 -22.91 -14.32
C LYS A 373 8.50 -22.44 -13.00
N ALA A 374 9.15 -22.64 -11.86
CA ALA A 374 8.68 -22.25 -10.52
C ALA A 374 9.36 -20.97 -9.99
N ALA A 375 9.80 -20.09 -10.90
CA ALA A 375 10.24 -18.73 -10.58
C ALA A 375 9.42 -17.68 -11.36
N SER A 376 9.02 -18.01 -12.59
CA SER A 376 8.26 -17.15 -13.52
C SER A 376 6.89 -16.67 -13.02
N ASP A 377 6.31 -17.33 -12.04
CA ASP A 377 5.05 -16.95 -11.39
C ASP A 377 5.19 -15.79 -10.40
N LYS A 378 6.42 -15.54 -9.90
CA LYS A 378 6.75 -14.50 -8.92
C LYS A 378 7.71 -13.42 -9.45
N ILE A 379 7.93 -13.38 -10.76
CA ILE A 379 8.79 -12.38 -11.41
C ILE A 379 7.95 -11.53 -12.34
N TYR A 380 8.11 -10.22 -12.22
CA TYR A 380 7.42 -9.22 -13.00
C TYR A 380 8.43 -8.34 -13.73
N ALA A 381 8.03 -7.77 -14.87
CA ALA A 381 8.83 -6.84 -15.64
C ALA A 381 7.97 -5.63 -16.03
N VAL A 382 8.52 -4.43 -15.89
CA VAL A 382 7.86 -3.18 -16.32
C VAL A 382 8.60 -2.61 -17.53
N ARG A 383 7.93 -2.62 -18.68
CA ARG A 383 8.44 -2.01 -19.92
C ARG A 383 7.94 -0.58 -20.02
N PHE A 384 8.81 0.39 -19.73
CA PHE A 384 8.47 1.82 -19.62
C PHE A 384 9.05 2.67 -20.76
N ALA A 385 10.24 2.34 -21.27
CA ALA A 385 10.82 3.01 -22.44
C ALA A 385 10.18 2.52 -23.75
N THR A 386 10.17 3.37 -24.79
CA THR A 386 9.76 2.96 -26.15
C THR A 386 10.93 2.36 -26.94
N PRO A 387 12.12 3.00 -26.99
CA PRO A 387 13.29 2.36 -27.55
C PRO A 387 13.89 1.45 -26.47
N ASN A 388 13.45 0.20 -26.53
CA ASN A 388 13.69 -0.84 -25.55
C ASN A 388 13.64 -2.17 -26.31
N ASP A 389 14.74 -2.92 -26.25
CA ASP A 389 15.01 -4.08 -27.09
C ASP A 389 14.26 -5.34 -26.62
N SER A 390 13.26 -5.24 -25.74
CA SER A 390 12.43 -6.36 -25.26
C SER A 390 11.59 -7.00 -26.36
N ALA A 391 11.11 -8.23 -26.09
CA ALA A 391 10.40 -9.04 -27.08
C ALA A 391 8.89 -8.74 -27.19
N THR A 392 8.35 -7.92 -26.28
CA THR A 392 6.98 -7.39 -26.33
C THR A 392 6.94 -6.05 -27.06
N ALA A 393 5.75 -5.55 -27.38
CA ALA A 393 5.56 -4.27 -28.07
C ALA A 393 4.95 -3.18 -27.18
N GLU A 394 3.92 -3.52 -26.40
CA GLU A 394 3.26 -2.56 -25.50
C GLU A 394 4.14 -2.15 -24.31
N LYS A 395 3.66 -1.17 -23.54
CA LYS A 395 4.23 -0.74 -22.26
C LYS A 395 3.30 -1.15 -21.13
N GLY A 396 3.85 -1.55 -19.99
CA GLY A 396 3.05 -2.03 -18.88
C GLY A 396 3.80 -2.99 -17.97
N LEU A 397 3.07 -3.51 -16.98
CA LEU A 397 3.48 -4.58 -16.09
C LEU A 397 3.22 -5.95 -16.75
N TYR A 398 4.23 -6.80 -16.78
CA TYR A 398 4.15 -8.17 -17.31
C TYR A 398 4.47 -9.20 -16.23
N ARG A 399 3.70 -10.30 -16.14
CA ARG A 399 4.15 -11.54 -15.47
C ARG A 399 5.14 -12.26 -16.40
N VAL A 400 6.34 -12.55 -15.92
CA VAL A 400 7.49 -12.93 -16.77
C VAL A 400 7.56 -14.44 -16.99
N SER A 401 7.34 -14.88 -18.23
CA SER A 401 7.57 -16.28 -18.63
C SER A 401 9.00 -16.53 -19.13
N GLN A 402 9.67 -15.50 -19.66
CA GLN A 402 11.07 -15.55 -20.09
C GLN A 402 11.74 -14.18 -19.99
N LEU A 403 13.00 -14.13 -19.51
CA LEU A 403 13.90 -12.97 -19.64
C LEU A 403 14.92 -13.22 -20.76
N LYS A 404 15.54 -12.14 -21.24
CA LYS A 404 16.67 -12.19 -22.19
C LYS A 404 17.76 -11.18 -21.84
N ASN A 405 18.96 -11.48 -22.33
CA ASN A 405 20.13 -10.61 -22.31
C ASN A 405 20.24 -9.93 -23.69
N VAL A 406 20.20 -8.59 -23.77
CA VAL A 406 20.41 -7.85 -25.04
C VAL A 406 21.78 -7.16 -25.11
N THR A 407 22.60 -7.29 -24.06
CA THR A 407 23.91 -6.66 -23.93
C THR A 407 24.87 -6.94 -25.08
N ILE A 408 24.93 -8.19 -25.53
CA ILE A 408 25.85 -8.60 -26.60
C ILE A 408 25.36 -8.19 -28.00
N PRO A 409 24.07 -8.33 -28.36
CA PRO A 409 23.49 -7.67 -29.52
C PRO A 409 23.86 -6.19 -29.65
N ASN A 410 23.77 -5.43 -28.55
CA ASN A 410 24.06 -3.99 -28.53
C ASN A 410 25.56 -3.66 -28.30
N ALA A 411 26.43 -4.69 -28.30
CA ALA A 411 27.88 -4.60 -28.17
C ALA A 411 28.41 -3.99 -26.85
N GLY A 412 27.63 -4.12 -25.77
CA GLY A 412 28.00 -3.80 -24.40
C GLY A 412 28.91 -4.84 -23.74
N PHE A 413 28.94 -4.86 -22.40
CA PHE A 413 29.82 -5.78 -21.65
C PHE A 413 29.37 -7.25 -21.74
N ALA A 414 30.32 -8.19 -21.69
CA ALA A 414 29.99 -9.62 -21.74
C ALA A 414 29.14 -10.08 -20.53
N ASN A 415 29.31 -9.43 -19.38
CA ASN A 415 28.61 -9.66 -18.11
C ASN A 415 28.93 -8.53 -17.13
N LEU A 416 28.20 -8.47 -16.01
CA LEU A 416 28.43 -7.49 -14.93
C LEU A 416 29.90 -7.44 -14.48
N LEU A 417 30.53 -8.59 -14.25
CA LEU A 417 31.92 -8.67 -13.77
C LEU A 417 32.92 -7.99 -14.73
N ALA A 418 32.65 -8.01 -16.03
CA ALA A 418 33.46 -7.30 -17.03
C ALA A 418 33.26 -5.78 -16.96
N GLY A 419 32.02 -5.32 -16.73
CA GLY A 419 31.68 -3.91 -16.48
C GLY A 419 32.38 -3.38 -15.21
N SER A 420 32.15 -4.02 -14.05
CA SER A 420 32.76 -3.65 -12.77
C SER A 420 34.29 -3.64 -12.84
N ASN A 421 34.90 -4.61 -13.53
CA ASN A 421 36.35 -4.62 -13.76
C ASN A 421 36.83 -3.46 -14.64
N HIS A 422 36.03 -3.01 -15.60
CA HIS A 422 36.36 -1.85 -16.44
C HIS A 422 36.29 -0.56 -15.63
N VAL A 423 35.17 -0.34 -14.94
CA VAL A 423 34.95 0.79 -14.02
C VAL A 423 36.11 0.94 -13.03
N PHE A 424 36.40 -0.11 -12.27
CA PHE A 424 37.45 -0.09 -11.25
C PHE A 424 38.85 0.19 -11.81
N ARG A 425 39.17 -0.34 -13.01
CA ARG A 425 40.46 -0.05 -13.69
C ARG A 425 40.57 1.39 -14.18
N SER A 426 39.45 2.07 -14.35
CA SER A 426 39.36 3.49 -14.72
C SER A 426 39.28 4.42 -13.49
N ASN A 427 39.47 3.89 -12.28
CA ASN A 427 39.29 4.58 -10.99
C ASN A 427 37.84 5.00 -10.66
N GLY A 428 36.86 4.35 -11.30
CA GLY A 428 35.46 4.40 -10.89
C GLY A 428 35.16 3.56 -9.64
N ILE A 429 33.94 3.66 -9.13
CA ILE A 429 33.48 2.95 -7.94
C ILE A 429 32.32 2.04 -8.35
N PRO A 430 32.54 0.77 -8.72
CA PRO A 430 31.46 -0.07 -9.22
C PRO A 430 30.45 -0.37 -8.11
N SER A 431 29.18 -0.16 -8.44
CA SER A 431 28.03 -0.28 -7.56
C SER A 431 26.86 -0.93 -8.32
N LEU A 432 25.78 -1.23 -7.58
CA LEU A 432 24.45 -1.63 -8.07
C LEU A 432 23.44 -1.16 -7.01
N GLY A 433 23.42 0.13 -6.71
CA GLY A 433 22.61 0.72 -5.64
C GLY A 433 23.07 0.32 -4.24
N GLY A 434 22.10 0.09 -3.35
CA GLY A 434 22.32 -0.38 -1.97
C GLY A 434 23.01 -1.76 -1.85
N TYR A 435 23.28 -2.44 -2.97
CA TYR A 435 24.25 -3.53 -3.06
C TYR A 435 25.55 -3.01 -3.69
N PRO A 436 26.43 -2.34 -2.91
CA PRO A 436 27.69 -1.87 -3.45
C PRO A 436 28.50 -3.08 -3.96
N MET A 437 29.02 -3.02 -5.20
CA MET A 437 29.97 -4.01 -5.70
C MET A 437 31.37 -3.83 -5.07
N THR A 438 31.42 -3.30 -3.85
CA THR A 438 32.61 -3.26 -3.03
C THR A 438 33.11 -4.69 -2.80
N PRO A 439 34.43 -4.90 -2.88
CA PRO A 439 34.99 -6.17 -2.44
C PRO A 439 34.75 -6.35 -0.92
N GLU A 440 34.00 -7.39 -0.53
CA GLU A 440 34.18 -8.14 0.75
C GLU A 440 35.57 -8.85 0.81
N MET A 441 36.50 -8.34 0.03
CA MET A 441 37.69 -9.01 -0.47
C MET A 441 38.88 -8.12 -0.18
N ARG A 442 38.94 -7.64 1.05
CA ARG A 442 40.21 -7.42 1.73
C ARG A 442 40.48 -8.64 2.59
N ASP A 443 41.66 -9.24 2.47
CA ASP A 443 42.11 -10.26 3.41
C ASP A 443 42.22 -9.66 4.84
N SER A 444 42.52 -10.51 5.83
CA SER A 444 42.68 -10.07 7.22
C SER A 444 43.81 -9.06 7.46
N ALA A 445 44.61 -8.74 6.42
CA ALA A 445 45.67 -7.73 6.42
C ALA A 445 45.36 -6.51 5.51
N GLY A 446 44.14 -6.42 4.96
CA GLY A 446 43.67 -5.29 4.16
C GLY A 446 43.92 -5.38 2.65
N ASN A 447 44.44 -6.49 2.12
CA ASN A 447 44.83 -6.62 0.71
C ASN A 447 43.70 -7.16 -0.17
N LEU A 448 43.55 -6.63 -1.38
CA LEU A 448 42.56 -7.11 -2.36
C LEU A 448 42.74 -8.61 -2.63
N ILE A 449 41.75 -9.45 -2.26
CA ILE A 449 41.73 -10.87 -2.60
C ILE A 449 41.54 -11.00 -4.10
N ARG A 450 42.31 -11.90 -4.72
CA ARG A 450 42.35 -12.09 -6.15
C ARG A 450 42.20 -13.56 -6.50
N ASP A 451 41.65 -13.82 -7.68
CA ASP A 451 41.62 -15.17 -8.23
C ASP A 451 43.03 -15.65 -8.63
N SER A 452 43.12 -16.91 -9.05
CA SER A 452 44.35 -17.51 -9.59
C SER A 452 44.83 -16.89 -10.92
N MET A 453 44.08 -15.93 -11.48
CA MET A 453 44.45 -15.10 -12.63
C MET A 453 44.81 -13.65 -12.23
N ASN A 454 45.01 -13.39 -10.93
CA ASN A 454 45.34 -12.08 -10.36
C ASN A 454 44.27 -10.98 -10.55
N LYS A 455 43.02 -11.36 -10.87
CA LYS A 455 41.87 -10.44 -10.99
C LYS A 455 41.22 -10.23 -9.63
N VAL A 456 40.76 -9.00 -9.37
CA VAL A 456 39.86 -8.73 -8.23
C VAL A 456 38.55 -9.48 -8.49
N VAL A 457 38.12 -10.28 -7.51
CA VAL A 457 36.83 -10.96 -7.55
C VAL A 457 35.78 -10.02 -6.93
N TYR A 458 34.52 -10.15 -7.33
CA TYR A 458 33.41 -9.31 -6.87
C TYR A 458 32.29 -10.25 -6.44
N ASP A 459 31.74 -10.10 -5.23
CA ASP A 459 30.62 -10.93 -4.79
C ASP A 459 29.28 -10.33 -5.25
N THR A 460 29.00 -10.49 -6.54
CA THR A 460 27.65 -10.31 -7.07
C THR A 460 26.72 -11.46 -6.66
N SER A 461 27.27 -12.55 -6.10
CA SER A 461 26.61 -13.85 -6.00
C SER A 461 25.53 -13.90 -4.92
N HIS A 462 25.47 -12.89 -4.06
CA HIS A 462 24.35 -12.59 -3.18
C HIS A 462 23.01 -12.61 -3.93
N TYR A 463 22.94 -11.97 -5.12
CA TYR A 463 21.77 -11.97 -6.00
C TYR A 463 22.06 -12.48 -7.41
N PHE A 464 22.99 -11.83 -8.13
CA PHE A 464 23.45 -12.29 -9.44
C PHE A 464 24.50 -13.39 -9.28
N ASN A 465 24.00 -14.63 -9.07
CA ASN A 465 24.79 -15.86 -8.95
C ASN A 465 25.94 -15.94 -9.98
N SER A 466 27.05 -16.59 -9.62
CA SER A 466 28.29 -16.69 -10.42
C SER A 466 28.12 -17.18 -11.86
N SER A 467 27.02 -17.84 -12.20
CA SER A 467 26.65 -18.17 -13.59
C SER A 467 26.33 -16.94 -14.45
N TRP A 468 25.73 -15.89 -13.89
CA TRP A 468 25.32 -14.69 -14.63
C TRP A 468 26.40 -13.61 -14.64
N SER A 469 27.14 -13.43 -13.54
CA SER A 469 28.30 -12.54 -13.53
C SER A 469 29.52 -13.15 -14.21
N GLY A 470 29.61 -14.49 -14.31
CA GLY A 470 30.70 -15.20 -14.98
C GLY A 470 30.43 -15.63 -16.43
N THR A 471 29.19 -15.56 -16.93
CA THR A 471 28.84 -15.93 -18.32
C THR A 471 27.92 -14.92 -18.97
N ASN A 472 27.67 -15.06 -20.27
CA ASN A 472 26.95 -14.09 -21.11
C ASN A 472 25.42 -14.08 -20.88
N GLN A 473 24.98 -14.03 -19.62
CA GLN A 473 23.61 -14.40 -19.21
C GLN A 473 22.90 -13.40 -18.29
N THR A 474 23.50 -12.26 -17.94
CA THR A 474 22.78 -11.20 -17.19
C THR A 474 21.55 -10.76 -18.00
N PRO A 475 20.31 -10.97 -17.51
CA PRO A 475 19.13 -10.49 -18.21
C PRO A 475 18.96 -8.99 -18.00
N THR A 476 18.51 -8.32 -19.04
CA THR A 476 18.27 -6.87 -19.07
C THR A 476 16.85 -6.54 -19.52
N SER A 477 16.14 -7.50 -20.11
CA SER A 477 14.94 -7.24 -20.92
C SER A 477 13.98 -8.43 -20.88
N LEU A 478 12.69 -8.17 -21.06
CA LEU A 478 11.65 -9.19 -21.19
C LEU A 478 11.83 -9.98 -22.50
N GLY A 479 11.88 -11.32 -22.36
CA GLY A 479 11.93 -12.26 -23.48
C GLY A 479 10.56 -12.83 -23.85
N ALA A 480 9.66 -12.99 -22.87
CA ALA A 480 8.23 -13.24 -23.03
C ALA A 480 7.52 -13.03 -21.69
N GLY A 481 6.25 -12.64 -21.74
CA GLY A 481 5.40 -12.49 -20.57
C GLY A 481 3.93 -12.26 -20.94
N THR A 482 3.07 -12.19 -19.92
CA THR A 482 1.65 -11.82 -20.05
C THR A 482 1.47 -10.42 -19.50
N LEU A 483 0.94 -9.48 -20.31
CA LEU A 483 0.58 -8.13 -19.84
C LEU A 483 -0.51 -8.24 -18.78
N LEU A 484 -0.37 -7.50 -17.68
CA LEU A 484 -1.30 -7.48 -16.55
C LEU A 484 -2.01 -6.13 -16.44
N SER A 485 -1.25 -5.04 -16.61
CA SER A 485 -1.75 -3.67 -16.55
C SER A 485 -0.92 -2.74 -17.43
N ASP A 486 -1.58 -1.75 -18.03
CA ASP A 486 -0.92 -0.64 -18.73
C ASP A 486 -0.23 0.30 -17.74
N LEU A 487 0.65 1.18 -18.24
CA LEU A 487 1.21 2.26 -17.43
C LEU A 487 0.25 3.45 -17.31
N VAL A 488 0.20 3.97 -16.09
CA VAL A 488 -0.49 5.20 -15.68
C VAL A 488 0.57 6.28 -15.44
N SER A 489 0.17 7.56 -15.48
CA SER A 489 1.04 8.75 -15.29
C SER A 489 1.96 9.06 -16.50
N PRO A 490 2.38 10.32 -16.72
CA PRO A 490 3.28 10.69 -17.81
C PRO A 490 4.70 10.16 -17.56
N LEU A 491 5.35 9.60 -18.58
CA LEU A 491 6.65 8.93 -18.44
C LEU A 491 7.86 9.87 -18.22
N GLU A 492 7.67 11.18 -18.39
CA GLU A 492 8.68 12.22 -18.14
C GLU A 492 8.02 13.29 -17.25
N PHE A 493 8.62 13.61 -16.10
CA PHE A 493 8.13 14.60 -15.13
C PHE A 493 9.06 15.82 -15.06
N ASN A 494 8.53 16.96 -14.60
CA ASN A 494 9.38 18.09 -14.20
C ASN A 494 9.84 17.88 -12.75
N LEU A 495 11.10 18.23 -12.45
CA LEU A 495 11.66 18.23 -11.10
C LEU A 495 10.79 19.02 -10.09
N GLN A 496 10.06 20.04 -10.56
CA GLN A 496 9.18 20.86 -9.73
C GLN A 496 7.93 20.10 -9.24
N ASP A 497 7.49 19.05 -9.95
CA ASP A 497 6.30 18.28 -9.59
C ASP A 497 6.60 17.29 -8.44
N LEU A 498 7.84 16.79 -8.38
CA LEU A 498 8.29 15.78 -7.41
C LEU A 498 8.46 16.34 -5.99
N ASN A 499 8.52 17.67 -5.84
CA ASN A 499 8.50 18.37 -4.55
C ASN A 499 7.16 18.23 -3.79
N PHE A 500 6.08 17.80 -4.46
CA PHE A 500 4.77 17.59 -3.80
C PHE A 500 4.60 16.21 -3.16
N GLU A 501 5.47 15.24 -3.46
CA GLU A 501 5.30 13.85 -3.03
C GLU A 501 6.48 13.25 -2.26
N GLY A 502 7.51 14.03 -1.92
CA GLY A 502 8.70 13.56 -1.18
C GLY A 502 9.70 12.74 -2.01
N ALA A 503 9.39 12.48 -3.30
CA ALA A 503 10.31 11.84 -4.24
C ALA A 503 11.55 12.71 -4.49
N ALA A 504 11.41 14.03 -4.44
CA ALA A 504 12.54 14.95 -4.48
C ALA A 504 13.49 14.72 -3.30
N ASP A 505 12.97 14.65 -2.07
CA ASP A 505 13.79 14.49 -0.85
C ASP A 505 14.58 13.17 -0.85
N ALA A 506 13.99 12.08 -1.36
CA ALA A 506 14.66 10.79 -1.57
C ALA A 506 15.88 10.87 -2.53
N PHE A 507 15.99 11.91 -3.35
CA PHE A 507 17.12 12.15 -4.26
C PHE A 507 17.97 13.39 -3.91
N VAL A 508 17.56 14.27 -2.99
CA VAL A 508 18.14 15.63 -2.82
C VAL A 508 19.30 15.73 -1.80
N GLU A 509 19.40 14.81 -0.85
CA GLU A 509 20.49 14.82 0.15
C GLU A 509 21.76 14.08 -0.33
N PRO A 510 22.98 14.67 -0.31
CA PRO A 510 23.31 16.08 -0.06
C PRO A 510 23.66 16.85 -1.35
N SER A 511 23.21 18.11 -1.40
CA SER A 511 23.39 19.06 -2.52
C SER A 511 24.85 19.38 -2.93
N SER A 512 25.87 18.88 -2.22
CA SER A 512 27.29 19.05 -2.56
C SER A 512 27.76 18.20 -3.73
N HIS A 513 27.02 17.14 -4.09
CA HIS A 513 27.35 16.25 -5.22
C HIS A 513 26.49 16.47 -6.46
N TYR A 514 25.39 17.24 -6.35
CA TYR A 514 24.57 17.73 -7.47
C TYR A 514 25.24 18.85 -8.27
N ASN A 515 26.46 18.59 -8.75
CA ASN A 515 26.88 19.14 -10.03
C ASN A 515 26.17 18.35 -11.13
N VAL A 516 24.87 18.64 -11.31
CA VAL A 516 24.17 18.40 -12.58
C VAL A 516 25.13 18.83 -13.69
N SER A 517 25.32 17.98 -14.70
CA SER A 517 26.27 18.29 -15.77
C SER A 517 25.98 19.68 -16.33
N LYS A 518 27.01 20.45 -16.70
CA LYS A 518 26.84 21.83 -17.20
C LYS A 518 26.01 21.93 -18.49
N ASP A 519 25.68 20.77 -19.05
CA ASP A 519 24.94 20.53 -20.28
C ASP A 519 23.47 20.15 -20.01
N GLY A 520 23.06 19.99 -18.74
CA GLY A 520 21.65 19.93 -18.30
C GLY A 520 20.89 18.65 -18.63
N GLN A 521 21.53 17.47 -18.48
CA GLN A 521 21.00 16.20 -19.03
C GLN A 521 20.42 15.21 -18.01
N SER A 522 20.47 15.51 -16.70
CA SER A 522 19.87 14.63 -15.69
C SER A 522 18.34 14.67 -15.76
N ALA A 523 17.71 13.52 -15.97
CA ALA A 523 16.28 13.34 -16.12
C ALA A 523 15.73 12.50 -14.95
N ILE A 524 14.49 12.80 -14.54
CA ILE A 524 13.69 11.88 -13.72
C ILE A 524 12.58 11.30 -14.57
N ILE A 525 12.66 9.99 -14.77
CA ILE A 525 11.63 9.17 -15.38
C ILE A 525 10.73 8.69 -14.24
N SER A 526 9.43 8.82 -14.38
CA SER A 526 8.48 8.27 -13.40
C SER A 526 7.27 7.69 -14.11
N PHE A 527 6.68 6.65 -13.53
CA PHE A 527 5.48 5.98 -14.03
C PHE A 527 4.78 5.23 -12.91
N SER A 528 3.48 4.99 -13.09
CA SER A 528 2.68 4.20 -12.16
C SER A 528 2.08 2.98 -12.86
N PHE A 529 1.76 1.93 -12.12
CA PHE A 529 1.01 0.77 -12.62
C PHE A 529 0.17 0.14 -11.51
N LYS A 530 -0.98 -0.48 -11.85
CA LYS A 530 -1.69 -1.34 -10.89
C LYS A 530 -0.91 -2.65 -10.75
N ARG A 531 -0.48 -3.00 -9.54
CA ARG A 531 0.25 -4.25 -9.24
C ARG A 531 -0.62 -5.48 -9.45
N ASP A 532 0.04 -6.63 -9.60
CA ASP A 532 -0.63 -7.92 -9.47
C ASP A 532 -0.79 -8.27 -7.98
N PRO A 533 -1.88 -8.95 -7.55
CA PRO A 533 -2.04 -9.39 -6.16
C PRO A 533 -0.90 -10.29 -5.65
N GLY A 534 -0.16 -10.96 -6.54
CA GLY A 534 1.05 -11.72 -6.21
C GLY A 534 2.32 -10.88 -6.00
N MET A 535 2.23 -9.53 -6.04
CA MET A 535 3.30 -8.59 -5.72
C MET A 535 3.14 -8.10 -4.27
N THR A 536 3.42 -8.99 -3.32
CA THR A 536 3.37 -8.75 -1.86
C THR A 536 4.60 -9.32 -1.16
N GLY A 537 4.98 -8.69 -0.04
CA GLY A 537 6.19 -8.96 0.71
C GLY A 537 7.46 -8.47 0.02
N ASN A 538 8.59 -8.99 0.51
CA ASN A 538 9.93 -8.59 0.09
C ASN A 538 10.21 -8.92 -1.39
N PHE A 539 10.78 -7.96 -2.12
CA PHE A 539 11.23 -8.13 -3.51
C PHE A 539 12.64 -7.59 -3.74
N PHE A 540 13.27 -8.08 -4.80
CA PHE A 540 14.42 -7.43 -5.42
C PHE A 540 13.99 -6.72 -6.70
N ALA A 541 14.33 -5.45 -6.84
CA ALA A 541 14.14 -4.66 -8.06
C ALA A 541 15.48 -4.42 -8.74
N TYR A 542 15.59 -4.64 -10.04
CA TYR A 542 16.78 -4.24 -10.80
C TYR A 542 16.45 -3.65 -12.17
N LEU A 543 17.28 -2.71 -12.59
CA LEU A 543 17.20 -2.04 -13.87
C LEU A 543 18.60 -1.89 -14.46
N PHE A 544 18.73 -2.18 -15.74
CA PHE A 544 19.99 -2.04 -16.47
C PHE A 544 19.79 -1.16 -17.71
N THR A 545 20.83 -0.43 -18.08
CA THR A 545 20.99 0.02 -19.48
C THR A 545 21.19 -1.21 -20.37
N GLU A 546 20.71 -1.18 -21.62
CA GLU A 546 20.73 -2.35 -22.52
C GLU A 546 22.14 -2.94 -22.74
N CYS A 547 23.18 -2.13 -22.60
CA CYS A 547 24.58 -2.47 -22.82
C CYS A 547 25.38 -2.75 -21.52
N LEU A 548 24.72 -2.79 -20.36
CA LEU A 548 25.37 -2.81 -19.04
C LEU A 548 26.41 -1.67 -18.92
N ASN A 549 26.15 -0.52 -19.54
CA ASN A 549 26.93 0.70 -19.31
C ASN A 549 26.82 1.12 -17.85
N ASP A 550 25.62 0.94 -17.29
CA ASP A 550 25.26 1.12 -15.88
C ASP A 550 24.02 0.28 -15.51
N GLY A 551 23.73 0.13 -14.22
CA GLY A 551 22.52 -0.49 -13.68
C GLY A 551 22.49 -0.60 -12.16
N ILE A 552 21.28 -0.72 -11.62
CA ILE A 552 20.97 -0.58 -10.19
C ILE A 552 20.21 -1.79 -9.64
N LEU A 553 20.43 -2.14 -8.37
CA LEU A 553 19.74 -3.21 -7.64
C LEU A 553 19.26 -2.68 -6.27
N MET A 554 17.96 -2.86 -6.00
CA MET A 554 17.29 -2.49 -4.76
C MET A 554 16.64 -3.71 -4.12
N GLN A 555 16.58 -3.76 -2.79
CA GLN A 555 15.61 -4.59 -2.06
C GLN A 555 14.50 -3.67 -1.53
N GLY A 556 13.25 -4.10 -1.63
CA GLY A 556 12.08 -3.41 -1.06
C GLY A 556 11.05 -4.42 -0.54
N SER A 557 9.90 -3.93 -0.10
CA SER A 557 8.73 -4.74 0.26
C SER A 557 7.45 -4.02 -0.16
N PHE A 558 6.44 -4.77 -0.62
CA PHE A 558 5.09 -4.24 -0.81
C PHE A 558 4.13 -4.90 0.16
N ASP A 559 3.23 -4.12 0.74
CA ASP A 559 2.30 -4.58 1.75
C ASP A 559 1.10 -5.29 1.10
N ASP A 560 0.47 -6.19 1.86
CA ASP A 560 -0.74 -6.92 1.43
C ASP A 560 -1.96 -6.00 1.49
N CYS A 561 -1.97 -5.01 0.60
CA CYS A 561 -2.89 -3.88 0.57
C CYS A 561 -3.65 -3.83 -0.76
N PRO A 562 -4.62 -4.74 -0.98
CA PRO A 562 -5.46 -4.73 -2.18
C PRO A 562 -6.39 -3.52 -2.19
N ASN A 563 -6.39 -2.78 -3.29
CA ASN A 563 -7.51 -1.93 -3.68
C ASN A 563 -8.45 -2.81 -4.52
N ASP A 564 -9.12 -3.73 -3.82
CA ASP A 564 -10.30 -4.47 -4.31
C ASP A 564 -11.51 -3.51 -4.24
#